data_AF-A0A3L7UYY4-F1
#
_entry.id   AF-A0A3L7UYY4-F1
#
_cell.length_a   1.000
_cell.length_b   1.000
_cell.length_c   1.000
_cell.angle_alpha   90.00
_cell.angle_beta   90.00
_cell.angle_gamma   90.00
#
_symmetry.space_group_name_H-M   'P 1'
#
loop_
_entity.id
_entity.type
_entity.pdbx_description
1 polymer ?
#
loop_
_entity_poly.entity_id
_entity_poly.type
_entity_poly.pdbx_seq_one_letter_code
_entity_poly.pdbx_strand_id
1 'polypeptide(L)'
;MCVRRIVSRLDCNSFGIVYYSRVAVVIAQTDTRFRWHANICVVAFIRENFRWFWEYTYAGNAKKFFSLWYDWACESELQPIIKVANMLKKRLTNILTWFRHHISNGPAEGVNRRIQSLKSAAGGFRVFENYRTRILFFCGKLNLKPHITSH
;
A
#
# COMPACT_ATOMS: atom_id res chain seq x y z
N MET A 1 -29.48 -20.83 3.07
CA MET A 1 -28.72 -21.96 3.66
C MET A 1 -27.28 -21.99 3.11
N CYS A 2 -26.38 -21.11 3.57
CA CYS A 2 -24.95 -21.21 3.24
C CYS A 2 -24.06 -20.50 4.29
N VAL A 3 -24.30 -20.75 5.59
CA VAL A 3 -23.50 -20.18 6.70
C VAL A 3 -22.96 -21.27 7.64
N ARG A 4 -23.12 -22.56 7.30
CA ARG A 4 -22.76 -23.68 8.19
C ARG A 4 -21.42 -24.37 7.89
N ARG A 5 -20.58 -23.88 6.98
CA ARG A 5 -19.37 -24.62 6.53
C ARG A 5 -18.01 -23.98 6.87
N ILE A 6 -17.94 -23.12 7.89
CA ILE A 6 -16.68 -22.49 8.36
C ILE A 6 -16.38 -22.87 9.82
N VAL A 7 -16.61 -24.12 10.22
CA VAL A 7 -16.16 -24.63 11.52
C VAL A 7 -15.66 -26.06 11.31
N SER A 8 -14.45 -26.23 10.77
CA SER A 8 -13.82 -27.56 10.77
C SER A 8 -12.29 -27.60 10.68
N ARG A 9 -11.55 -26.49 10.60
CA ARG A 9 -10.11 -26.61 10.25
C ARG A 9 -9.18 -25.48 10.70
N LEU A 10 -9.28 -25.04 11.95
CA LEU A 10 -8.24 -24.19 12.52
C LEU A 10 -7.76 -24.76 13.86
N ASP A 11 -6.53 -25.28 13.80
CA ASP A 11 -5.77 -25.80 14.93
C ASP A 11 -5.48 -24.72 15.98
N CYS A 12 -5.36 -25.22 17.20
CA CYS A 12 -5.48 -24.58 18.52
C CYS A 12 -4.46 -23.51 18.94
N ASN A 13 -3.91 -22.63 18.08
CA ASN A 13 -2.80 -21.74 18.51
C ASN A 13 -2.94 -20.21 18.26
N SER A 14 -4.15 -19.65 18.24
CA SER A 14 -4.29 -18.18 18.34
C SER A 14 -5.62 -17.79 18.99
N PHE A 15 -5.59 -17.70 20.32
CA PHE A 15 -6.67 -17.32 21.24
C PHE A 15 -7.34 -15.95 20.99
N GLY A 16 -7.06 -15.26 19.87
CA GLY A 16 -7.65 -13.95 19.54
C GLY A 16 -8.65 -13.94 18.37
N ILE A 17 -8.80 -15.03 17.62
CA ILE A 17 -9.43 -14.96 16.26
C ILE A 17 -10.95 -15.20 16.28
N VAL A 18 -11.51 -15.87 17.29
CA VAL A 18 -12.93 -16.30 17.24
C VAL A 18 -13.88 -15.38 18.06
N TYR A 19 -13.35 -14.57 18.98
CA TYR A 19 -14.21 -13.76 19.85
C TYR A 19 -14.81 -12.51 19.18
N TYR A 20 -14.18 -11.97 18.13
CA TYR A 20 -14.60 -10.68 17.55
C TYR A 20 -15.63 -10.77 16.42
N SER A 21 -15.65 -11.85 15.62
CA SER A 21 -16.55 -11.92 14.45
C SER A 21 -18.01 -12.28 14.77
N ARG A 22 -18.31 -12.92 15.92
CA ARG A 22 -19.71 -13.29 16.27
C ARG A 22 -20.39 -12.37 17.27
N VAL A 23 -19.64 -11.75 18.19
CA VAL A 23 -20.23 -10.87 19.22
C VAL A 23 -20.44 -9.44 18.68
N ALA A 24 -19.57 -8.95 17.80
CA ALA A 24 -19.68 -7.60 17.26
C ALA A 24 -20.88 -7.41 16.31
N VAL A 25 -21.29 -8.45 15.59
CA VAL A 25 -22.43 -8.37 14.65
C VAL A 25 -23.78 -8.31 15.39
N VAL A 26 -23.90 -8.99 16.54
CA VAL A 26 -25.16 -9.03 17.32
C VAL A 26 -25.36 -7.75 18.16
N ILE A 27 -24.29 -7.07 18.59
CA ILE A 27 -24.40 -5.83 19.39
C ILE A 27 -24.60 -4.58 18.50
N ALA A 28 -24.37 -4.67 17.18
CA ALA A 28 -24.39 -3.52 16.27
C ALA A 28 -25.80 -3.03 15.84
N GLN A 29 -26.88 -3.53 16.46
CA GLN A 29 -28.26 -3.22 16.05
C GLN A 29 -28.93 -2.04 16.78
N THR A 30 -28.33 -1.42 17.80
CA THR A 30 -29.03 -0.39 18.61
C THR A 30 -28.34 0.97 18.78
N ASP A 31 -27.10 1.21 18.30
CA ASP A 31 -26.46 2.52 18.49
C ASP A 31 -25.48 2.89 17.35
N THR A 32 -25.68 4.06 16.75
CA THR A 32 -24.84 4.60 15.67
C THR A 32 -23.48 5.10 16.15
N ARG A 33 -23.29 5.44 17.44
CA ARG A 33 -21.98 5.84 18.00
C ARG A 33 -21.01 4.66 18.13
N PHE A 34 -21.50 3.49 18.52
CA PHE A 34 -20.66 2.29 18.65
C PHE A 34 -20.17 1.75 17.30
N ARG A 35 -20.96 1.95 16.24
CA ARG A 35 -20.60 1.53 14.87
C ARG A 35 -19.32 2.20 14.35
N TRP A 36 -19.06 3.46 14.71
CA TRP A 36 -17.84 4.17 14.31
C TRP A 36 -16.58 3.62 14.99
N HIS A 37 -16.64 3.33 16.29
CA HIS A 37 -15.53 2.71 17.01
C HIS A 37 -15.23 1.29 16.48
N ALA A 38 -16.26 0.52 16.16
CA ALA A 38 -16.10 -0.82 15.59
C ALA A 38 -15.39 -0.79 14.22
N ASN A 39 -15.79 0.10 13.31
CA ASN A 39 -15.18 0.20 11.98
C ASN A 39 -13.69 0.60 12.05
N ILE A 40 -13.33 1.52 12.95
CA ILE A 40 -11.93 1.93 13.16
C ILE A 40 -11.09 0.74 13.62
N CYS A 41 -11.60 -0.06 14.56
CA CYS A 41 -10.90 -1.26 15.05
C CYS A 41 -10.69 -2.29 13.93
N VAL A 42 -11.70 -2.55 13.09
CA VAL A 42 -11.58 -3.48 11.96
C VAL A 42 -10.52 -3.00 10.96
N VAL A 43 -10.52 -1.71 10.62
CA VAL A 43 -9.51 -1.12 9.72
C VAL A 43 -8.11 -1.25 10.32
N ALA A 44 -7.95 -0.91 11.61
CA ALA A 44 -6.67 -0.99 12.31
C ALA A 44 -6.15 -2.44 12.34
N PHE A 45 -7.02 -3.40 12.64
CA PHE A 45 -6.69 -4.82 12.64
C PHE A 45 -6.24 -5.32 11.26
N ILE A 46 -7.00 -5.04 10.19
CA ILE A 46 -6.67 -5.45 8.82
C ILE A 46 -5.31 -4.88 8.39
N ARG A 47 -5.06 -3.61 8.75
CA ARG A 47 -3.80 -2.94 8.46
C ARG A 47 -2.62 -3.52 9.24
N GLU A 48 -2.80 -3.80 10.53
CA GLU A 48 -1.75 -4.36 11.39
C GLU A 48 -1.41 -5.78 10.95
N ASN A 49 -2.42 -6.60 10.63
CA ASN A 49 -2.20 -7.94 10.14
C ASN A 49 -1.40 -7.94 8.81
N PHE A 50 -1.63 -6.96 7.94
CA PHE A 50 -0.88 -6.83 6.69
C PHE A 50 0.60 -6.48 6.88
N ARG A 51 1.04 -6.01 8.05
CA ARG A 51 2.48 -5.72 8.29
C ARG A 51 3.34 -6.97 8.16
N TRP A 52 2.84 -8.11 8.62
CA TRP A 52 3.50 -9.42 8.54
C TRP A 52 3.78 -9.87 7.11
N PHE A 53 3.05 -9.32 6.12
CA PHE A 53 3.28 -9.61 4.70
C PHE A 53 4.72 -9.32 4.26
N TRP A 54 5.35 -8.28 4.82
CA TRP A 54 6.70 -7.84 4.43
C TRP A 54 7.82 -8.63 5.10
N GLU A 55 7.51 -9.44 6.11
CA GLU A 55 8.50 -10.28 6.80
C GLU A 55 8.78 -11.60 6.06
N TYR A 56 7.93 -11.96 5.10
CA TYR A 56 8.14 -13.18 4.31
C TYR A 56 9.35 -13.04 3.38
N THR A 57 10.25 -14.03 3.39
CA THR A 57 11.38 -14.09 2.46
C THR A 57 10.97 -14.63 1.08
N TYR A 58 9.99 -15.54 1.04
CA TYR A 58 9.62 -16.27 -0.16
C TYR A 58 8.30 -15.77 -0.77
N ALA A 59 8.33 -15.44 -2.07
CA ALA A 59 7.16 -14.98 -2.82
C ALA A 59 5.97 -15.97 -2.77
N GLY A 60 6.23 -17.28 -2.72
CA GLY A 60 5.17 -18.29 -2.61
C GLY A 60 4.38 -18.20 -1.30
N ASN A 61 5.07 -17.98 -0.18
CA ASN A 61 4.44 -17.84 1.14
C ASN A 61 3.71 -16.50 1.25
N ALA A 62 4.32 -15.42 0.76
CA ALA A 62 3.69 -14.11 0.68
C ALA A 62 2.39 -14.15 -0.15
N LYS A 63 2.36 -14.88 -1.28
CA LYS A 63 1.16 -15.05 -2.11
C LYS A 63 0.04 -15.79 -1.38
N LYS A 64 0.37 -16.86 -0.65
CA LYS A 64 -0.61 -17.62 0.15
C LYS A 64 -1.20 -16.75 1.26
N PHE A 65 -0.34 -16.04 1.99
CA PHE A 65 -0.77 -15.07 3.00
C PHE A 65 -1.68 -14.01 2.40
N PHE A 66 -1.30 -13.43 1.25
CA PHE A 66 -2.09 -12.40 0.57
C PHE A 66 -3.48 -12.90 0.19
N SER A 67 -3.62 -14.15 -0.25
CA SER A 67 -4.93 -14.73 -0.58
C SER A 67 -5.85 -14.78 0.64
N LEU A 68 -5.34 -15.29 1.77
CA LEU A 68 -6.10 -15.37 3.02
C LEU A 68 -6.49 -13.98 3.54
N TRP A 69 -5.52 -13.05 3.53
CA TRP A 69 -5.76 -11.67 3.93
C TRP A 69 -6.77 -10.97 3.02
N TYR A 70 -6.73 -11.23 1.71
CA TYR A 70 -7.67 -10.65 0.74
C TYR A 70 -9.10 -11.12 1.00
N ASP A 71 -9.28 -12.39 1.35
CA ASP A 71 -10.59 -12.94 1.67
C ASP A 71 -11.15 -12.28 2.93
N TRP A 72 -10.36 -12.15 4.00
CA TRP A 72 -10.74 -11.40 5.21
C TRP A 72 -11.04 -9.93 4.94
N ALA A 73 -10.27 -9.28 4.06
CA ALA A 73 -10.51 -7.90 3.67
C ALA A 73 -11.84 -7.74 2.92
N CYS A 74 -12.23 -8.73 2.11
CA CYS A 74 -13.52 -8.75 1.42
C CYS A 74 -14.69 -9.05 2.37
N GLU A 75 -14.50 -9.96 3.31
CA GLU A 75 -15.48 -10.32 4.35
C GLU A 75 -15.75 -9.17 5.33
N SER A 76 -14.87 -8.18 5.43
CA SER A 76 -15.09 -7.00 6.29
C SER A 76 -16.24 -6.09 5.84
N GLU A 77 -16.73 -6.23 4.59
CA GLU A 77 -17.77 -5.40 3.95
C GLU A 77 -17.45 -3.88 3.92
N LEU A 78 -16.25 -3.48 4.34
CA LEU A 78 -15.78 -2.10 4.30
C LEU A 78 -15.32 -1.75 2.88
N GLN A 79 -16.17 -1.04 2.15
CA GLN A 79 -15.87 -0.48 0.83
C GLN A 79 -14.47 0.15 0.68
N PRO A 80 -13.96 0.97 1.62
CA PRO A 80 -12.61 1.51 1.50
C PRO A 80 -11.52 0.43 1.53
N ILE A 81 -11.66 -0.60 2.38
CA ILE A 81 -10.71 -1.71 2.49
C ILE A 81 -10.77 -2.59 1.24
N ILE A 82 -11.97 -2.92 0.77
CA ILE A 82 -12.18 -3.73 -0.44
C ILE A 82 -11.53 -3.06 -1.66
N LYS A 83 -11.63 -1.73 -1.78
CA LYS A 83 -10.96 -0.97 -2.86
C LYS A 83 -9.43 -1.12 -2.80
N VAL A 84 -8.85 -1.02 -1.60
CA VAL A 84 -7.40 -1.19 -1.40
C VAL A 84 -6.96 -2.63 -1.71
N ALA A 85 -7.70 -3.62 -1.20
CA ALA A 85 -7.43 -5.04 -1.46
C ALA A 85 -7.46 -5.37 -2.97
N ASN A 86 -8.45 -4.85 -3.70
CA ASN A 86 -8.54 -5.00 -5.15
C ASN A 86 -7.37 -4.31 -5.89
N MET A 87 -6.96 -3.13 -5.45
CA MET A 87 -5.81 -2.42 -6.02
C MET A 87 -4.51 -3.20 -5.81
N LEU A 88 -4.31 -3.78 -4.61
CA LEU A 88 -3.17 -4.64 -4.32
C LEU A 88 -3.20 -5.93 -5.14
N LYS A 89 -4.37 -6.57 -5.28
CA LYS A 89 -4.53 -7.79 -6.09
C LYS A 89 -4.13 -7.57 -7.55
N LYS A 90 -4.52 -6.43 -8.14
CA LYS A 90 -4.13 -6.05 -9.51
C LYS A 90 -2.60 -5.88 -9.66
N ARG A 91 -1.92 -5.45 -8.59
CA ARG A 91 -0.47 -5.21 -8.57
C ARG A 91 0.33 -6.35 -7.96
N LEU A 92 -0.33 -7.45 -7.57
CA LEU A 92 0.28 -8.54 -6.81
C LEU A 92 1.47 -9.16 -7.53
N THR A 93 1.42 -9.30 -8.86
CA THR A 93 2.54 -9.82 -9.66
C THR A 93 3.80 -8.98 -9.50
N ASN A 94 3.66 -7.66 -9.54
CA ASN A 94 4.78 -6.72 -9.36
C ASN A 94 5.28 -6.74 -7.91
N ILE A 95 4.37 -6.82 -6.93
CA ILE A 95 4.72 -6.92 -5.51
C ILE A 95 5.49 -8.23 -5.24
N LEU A 96 5.07 -9.35 -5.82
CA LEU A 96 5.76 -10.64 -5.67
C LEU A 96 7.15 -10.64 -6.31
N THR A 97 7.35 -9.82 -7.36
CA THR A 97 8.67 -9.65 -8.00
C THR A 97 9.67 -8.97 -7.06
N TRP A 98 9.20 -8.12 -6.14
CA TRP A 98 10.05 -7.48 -5.12
C TRP A 98 10.72 -8.51 -4.20
N PHE A 99 10.02 -9.58 -3.80
CA PHE A 99 10.61 -10.65 -2.97
C PHE A 99 11.71 -11.43 -3.68
N ARG A 100 11.81 -11.37 -5.02
CA ARG A 100 12.85 -12.06 -5.79
C ARG A 100 14.08 -11.19 -6.02
N HIS A 101 13.91 -9.88 -6.17
CA HIS A 101 14.99 -8.98 -6.58
C HIS A 101 15.28 -7.84 -5.60
N HIS A 102 14.53 -7.75 -4.49
CA HIS A 102 14.59 -6.69 -3.47
C HIS A 102 14.87 -5.29 -4.05
N ILE A 103 14.25 -4.97 -5.19
CA ILE A 103 14.50 -3.69 -5.87
C ILE A 103 13.83 -2.60 -5.03
N SER A 104 14.64 -1.85 -4.30
CA SER A 104 14.18 -0.69 -3.54
C SER A 104 13.73 0.40 -4.51
N ASN A 105 12.57 1.01 -4.25
CA ASN A 105 12.12 2.22 -4.94
C ASN A 105 12.95 3.47 -4.54
N GLY A 106 13.89 3.32 -3.60
CA GLY A 106 14.73 4.39 -3.06
C GLY A 106 15.44 5.26 -4.12
N PRO A 107 16.09 4.69 -5.16
CA PRO A 107 16.70 5.48 -6.22
C PRO A 107 15.68 6.32 -7.00
N ALA A 108 14.52 5.76 -7.34
CA ALA A 108 13.45 6.47 -8.05
C ALA A 108 12.81 7.56 -7.17
N GLU A 109 12.61 7.29 -5.88
CA GLU A 109 12.17 8.28 -4.90
C GLU A 109 13.17 9.41 -4.71
N GLY A 110 14.47 9.11 -4.74
CA GLY A 110 15.53 10.10 -4.68
C GLY A 110 15.50 11.05 -5.87
N VAL A 111 15.34 10.51 -7.07
CA VAL A 111 15.15 11.31 -8.29
C VAL A 111 13.87 12.16 -8.19
N ASN A 112 12.74 11.57 -7.79
CA ASN A 112 11.48 12.29 -7.65
C ASN A 112 11.57 13.43 -6.62
N ARG A 113 12.22 13.21 -5.47
CA ARG A 113 12.46 14.25 -4.46
C ARG A 113 13.31 15.39 -5.02
N ARG A 114 14.36 15.08 -5.78
CA ARG A 114 15.24 16.08 -6.40
C ARG A 114 14.50 16.92 -7.44
N ILE A 115 13.64 16.29 -8.25
CA ILE A 115 12.78 16.98 -9.22
C ILE A 115 11.77 17.91 -8.50
N GLN A 116 11.13 17.45 -7.43
CA GLN A 116 10.22 18.27 -6.65
C GLN A 116 10.93 19.46 -6.00
N SER A 117 12.12 19.25 -5.42
CA SER A 117 12.96 20.33 -4.90
C SER A 117 13.31 21.36 -5.97
N LEU A 118 13.66 20.92 -7.18
CA LEU A 118 13.90 21.80 -8.33
C LEU A 118 12.68 22.65 -8.70
N LYS A 119 11.49 22.05 -8.63
CA LYS A 119 10.22 22.72 -8.93
C LYS A 119 9.89 23.77 -7.87
N SER A 120 10.02 23.43 -6.59
CA SER A 120 9.79 24.35 -5.48
C SER A 120 10.79 25.51 -5.48
N ALA A 121 12.07 25.24 -5.75
CA ALA A 121 13.10 26.27 -5.87
C ALA A 121 12.91 27.22 -7.05
N ALA A 122 12.13 26.85 -8.07
CA ALA A 122 11.83 27.70 -9.21
C ALA A 122 10.57 28.57 -9.01
N GLY A 123 9.76 28.32 -7.97
CA GLY A 123 8.44 28.96 -7.82
C GLY A 123 7.43 28.60 -8.93
N GLY A 124 7.78 27.65 -9.82
CA GLY A 124 6.99 27.25 -10.98
C GLY A 124 7.67 27.55 -12.31
N PHE A 125 7.52 26.65 -13.29
CA PHE A 125 7.99 26.85 -14.66
C PHE A 125 6.80 27.25 -15.54
N ARG A 126 6.93 28.38 -16.24
CA ARG A 126 5.92 28.82 -17.23
C ARG A 126 5.93 27.96 -18.50
N VAL A 127 7.06 27.35 -18.85
CA VAL A 127 7.27 26.57 -20.09
C VAL A 127 7.92 25.23 -19.75
N PHE A 128 7.40 24.15 -20.32
CA PHE A 128 7.88 22.78 -20.05
C PHE A 128 9.33 22.57 -20.50
N GLU A 129 9.76 23.19 -21.61
CA GLU A 129 11.13 23.02 -22.12
C GLU A 129 12.18 23.55 -21.14
N ASN A 130 11.87 24.63 -20.43
CA ASN A 130 12.73 25.18 -19.39
C ASN A 130 12.81 24.25 -18.16
N TYR A 131 11.69 23.59 -17.83
CA TYR A 131 11.66 22.59 -16.76
C TYR A 131 12.50 21.37 -17.11
N ARG A 132 12.34 20.84 -18.34
CA ARG A 132 13.10 19.70 -18.86
C ARG A 132 14.60 20.00 -18.89
N THR A 133 14.99 21.16 -19.40
CA THR A 133 16.40 21.59 -19.46
C THR A 133 17.00 21.66 -18.06
N ARG A 134 16.26 22.19 -17.08
CA ARG A 134 16.74 22.27 -15.70
C ARG A 134 16.86 20.89 -15.06
N ILE A 135 15.92 19.97 -15.29
CA ILE A 135 16.04 18.59 -14.81
C ILE A 135 17.29 17.92 -15.41
N LEU A 136 17.49 18.04 -16.72
CA LEU A 136 18.64 17.45 -17.42
C LEU A 136 19.97 18.04 -16.93
N PHE A 137 20.01 19.34 -16.62
CA PHE A 137 21.19 19.98 -16.03
C PHE A 137 21.51 19.43 -14.63
N PHE A 138 20.52 19.40 -13.73
CA PHE A 138 20.75 19.03 -12.33
C PHE A 138 20.77 17.51 -12.05
N CYS A 139 20.06 16.71 -12.85
CA CYS A 139 19.97 15.26 -12.68
C CYS A 139 20.75 14.48 -13.75
N GLY A 140 20.88 15.02 -14.97
CA GLY A 140 21.55 14.37 -16.11
C GLY A 140 23.03 14.75 -16.31
N LYS A 141 23.60 15.59 -15.44
CA LYS A 141 24.99 16.09 -15.54
C LYS A 141 25.34 16.74 -16.89
N LEU A 142 24.35 17.37 -17.54
CA LEU A 142 24.59 18.04 -18.82
C LEU A 142 25.46 19.28 -18.60
N ASN A 143 26.59 19.38 -19.30
CA ASN A 143 27.49 20.53 -19.22
C ASN A 143 26.93 21.70 -20.07
N LEU A 144 25.98 22.45 -19.51
CA LEU A 144 25.53 23.72 -20.06
C LEU A 144 26.38 24.86 -19.48
N LYS A 145 27.65 24.93 -19.87
CA LYS A 145 28.39 26.19 -19.72
C LYS A 145 28.00 27.08 -20.90
N PRO A 146 27.55 28.33 -20.69
CA PRO A 146 27.41 29.26 -21.80
C PRO A 146 28.79 29.42 -22.44
N HIS A 147 28.88 29.21 -23.75
CA HIS A 147 30.06 29.61 -24.50
C HIS A 147 30.04 31.14 -24.53
N ILE A 148 30.67 31.76 -23.53
CA ILE A 148 30.83 33.21 -23.50
C ILE A 148 31.87 33.52 -24.57
N THR A 149 31.42 33.74 -25.80
CA THR A 149 32.25 34.31 -26.86
C THR A 149 32.32 35.80 -26.57
N SER A 150 33.30 36.20 -25.76
CA SER A 150 33.67 37.61 -25.59
C SER A 150 34.22 38.12 -26.93
N HIS A 151 33.40 38.91 -27.62
CA HIS A 151 33.83 39.75 -28.75
C HIS A 151 34.49 41.03 -28.24
#